data_AF-A0A9W7GS99-F1
#
_entry.id   AF-A0A9W7GS99-F1
#
_cell.length_a   1.000
_cell.length_b   1.000
_cell.length_c   1.000
_cell.angle_alpha   90.00
_cell.angle_beta   90.00
_cell.angle_gamma   90.00
#
_symmetry.space_group_name_H-M   'P 1'
#
loop_
_entity.id
_entity.type
_entity.pdbx_description
1 polymer ?
#
loop_
_entity_poly.entity_id
_entity_poly.type
_entity_poly.pdbx_seq_one_letter_code
_entity_poly.pdbx_strand_id
1 'polypeptide(L)'
;MAALKELLPEAKNATSTYYDHANDPWFKQRFSSASEEEKSMAIKAKPVPPYLKRNGFIPRRVEDFGDGGAFPEIHIAQYPLDMGRAKGAKPGSTILPVTVDAHGNLAYDAIVKQNENAKKIVYSQHKDLIPKILRNEEDGGDEGEEEEEMQKEIEETMLET
;
A
#
# COMPACT_ATOMS: atom_id res chain seq x y z
N MET A 1 8.70 -0.20 64.95
CA MET A 1 8.82 -1.08 63.78
C MET A 1 8.65 -0.18 62.55
N ALA A 2 9.70 0.00 61.73
CA ALA A 2 9.62 0.86 60.56
C ALA A 2 8.77 0.19 59.46
N ALA A 3 7.95 0.98 58.75
CA ALA A 3 7.09 0.48 57.69
C ALA A 3 7.90 0.25 56.40
N LEU A 4 7.58 -0.83 55.67
CA LEU A 4 8.27 -1.25 54.43
C LEU A 4 8.37 -0.17 53.34
N LYS A 5 7.49 0.84 53.37
CA LYS A 5 7.52 1.99 52.46
C LYS A 5 8.68 2.94 52.70
N GLU A 6 9.25 2.97 53.92
CA GLU A 6 10.37 3.85 54.27
C GLU A 6 11.74 3.20 54.02
N LEU A 7 11.78 1.87 53.82
CA LEU A 7 13.01 1.12 53.55
C LEU A 7 13.27 0.90 52.05
N LEU A 8 12.30 1.23 51.19
CA LEU A 8 12.42 1.04 49.75
C LEU A 8 12.42 2.41 49.05
N PRO A 9 13.25 2.57 47.99
CA PRO A 9 13.23 3.79 47.19
C PRO A 9 11.87 3.96 46.51
N GLU A 10 11.43 5.22 46.41
CA GLU A 10 10.18 5.62 45.78
C GLU A 10 10.03 4.98 44.38
N ALA A 11 8.89 4.36 44.09
CA ALA A 11 8.63 3.74 42.80
C ALA A 11 8.65 4.82 41.71
N LYS A 12 9.58 4.69 40.76
CA LYS A 12 9.79 5.69 39.69
C LYS A 12 8.58 5.92 38.78
N ASN A 13 7.63 4.98 38.78
CA ASN A 13 6.50 4.96 37.85
C ASN A 13 5.18 4.78 38.63
N ALA A 14 4.86 5.75 39.50
CA ALA A 14 3.60 5.76 40.26
C ALA A 14 2.45 6.45 39.51
N THR A 15 2.46 6.45 38.17
CA THR A 15 1.36 6.98 37.36
C THR A 15 0.51 5.82 36.85
N SER A 16 -0.77 5.87 37.18
CA SER A 16 -1.82 5.03 36.59
C SER A 16 -1.60 4.89 35.07
N THR A 17 -1.71 3.67 34.59
CA THR A 17 -1.45 3.23 33.22
C THR A 17 -2.51 3.76 32.25
N TYR A 18 -2.47 5.05 31.93
CA TYR A 18 -3.11 5.58 30.73
C TYR A 18 -2.00 5.88 29.71
N TYR A 19 -1.64 4.84 28.94
CA TYR A 19 -0.71 4.99 27.83
C TYR A 19 -1.46 5.58 26.64
N ASP A 20 -1.26 6.87 26.40
CA ASP A 20 -1.81 7.58 25.26
C ASP A 20 -0.98 7.26 24.00
N HIS A 21 -1.44 6.24 23.28
CA HIS A 21 -0.82 5.76 22.05
C HIS A 21 -0.75 6.84 20.95
N ALA A 22 -1.57 7.90 21.03
CA ALA A 22 -1.55 8.99 20.04
C ALA A 22 -0.31 9.89 20.17
N ASN A 23 0.36 9.87 21.33
CA ASN A 23 1.55 10.68 21.60
C ASN A 23 2.86 9.90 21.57
N ASP A 24 2.83 8.62 21.16
CA ASP A 24 4.01 7.77 21.12
C ASP A 24 5.06 8.35 20.13
N PRO A 25 6.31 8.60 20.58
CA PRO A 25 7.39 9.08 19.71
C PRO A 25 7.59 8.23 18.47
N TRP A 26 7.36 6.91 18.57
CA TRP A 26 7.46 6.00 17.44
C TRP A 26 6.42 6.29 16.34
N PHE A 27 5.21 6.70 16.72
CA PHE A 27 4.13 7.05 15.78
C PHE A 27 4.29 8.49 15.28
N LYS A 28 4.56 9.44 16.18
CA LYS A 28 4.78 10.84 15.83
C LYS A 28 5.93 11.00 14.84
N GLN A 29 7.08 10.37 15.06
CA GLN A 29 8.23 10.58 14.19
C GLN A 29 8.01 10.06 12.76
N ARG A 30 7.04 9.15 12.54
CA ARG A 30 6.67 8.66 11.20
C ARG A 30 5.60 9.51 10.51
N PHE A 31 4.63 10.02 11.28
CA PHE A 31 3.49 10.76 10.73
C PHE A 31 3.66 12.28 10.76
N SER A 32 4.41 12.84 11.72
CA SER A 32 4.71 14.28 11.76
C SER A 32 5.81 14.67 10.78
N SER A 33 6.78 13.78 10.51
CA SER A 33 7.70 13.94 9.37
C SER A 33 6.92 13.92 8.05
N ALA A 34 5.97 12.98 7.91
CA ALA A 34 5.09 12.95 6.74
C ALA A 34 4.23 14.22 6.63
N SER A 35 3.63 14.72 7.71
CA SER A 35 2.76 15.91 7.62
C SER A 35 3.50 17.22 7.34
N GLU A 36 4.77 17.34 7.74
CA GLU A 36 5.59 18.52 7.41
C GLU A 36 6.33 18.38 6.06
N GLU A 37 6.57 17.15 5.59
CA GLU A 37 7.20 16.85 4.29
C GLU A 37 6.19 16.71 3.13
N GLU A 38 4.88 16.61 3.42
CA GLU A 38 3.77 16.76 2.45
C GLU A 38 3.57 18.22 1.99
N LYS A 39 4.63 19.04 2.03
CA LYS A 39 4.76 20.11 1.05
C LYS A 39 5.00 19.41 -0.27
N SER A 40 3.91 19.16 -1.00
CA SER A 40 3.95 18.69 -2.38
C SER A 40 5.12 19.37 -3.09
N MET A 41 6.21 18.61 -3.25
CA MET A 41 7.32 19.05 -4.06
C MET A 41 6.76 19.03 -5.47
N ALA A 42 6.08 20.10 -5.85
CA ALA A 42 5.74 20.38 -7.23
C ALA A 42 7.10 20.52 -7.92
N ILE A 43 7.62 19.39 -8.40
CA ILE A 43 8.78 19.35 -9.27
C ILE A 43 8.40 20.31 -10.39
N LYS A 44 9.09 21.45 -10.46
CA LYS A 44 8.90 22.39 -11.56
C LYS A 44 9.32 21.63 -12.82
N ALA A 45 8.34 21.04 -13.49
CA ALA A 45 8.54 20.29 -14.70
C ALA A 45 9.21 21.23 -15.71
N LYS A 46 10.40 20.85 -16.17
CA LYS A 46 10.97 21.53 -17.33
C LYS A 46 10.05 21.22 -18.50
N PRO A 47 9.64 22.23 -19.28
CA PRO A 47 8.77 21.98 -20.43
C PRO A 47 9.52 21.08 -21.42
N VAL A 48 9.01 19.87 -21.59
CA VAL A 48 9.53 18.92 -22.57
C VAL A 48 9.12 19.41 -23.96
N PRO A 49 10.04 19.46 -24.94
CA PRO A 49 9.66 19.81 -26.30
C PRO A 49 8.60 18.83 -26.84
N PRO A 50 7.65 19.29 -27.67
CA PRO A 50 6.60 18.44 -28.20
C PRO A 50 7.18 17.34 -29.11
N TYR A 51 6.38 16.29 -29.33
CA TYR A 51 6.75 15.17 -30.21
C TYR A 51 7.20 15.67 -31.59
N LEU A 52 8.20 15.00 -32.18
CA LEU A 52 8.85 15.36 -33.44
C LEU A 52 9.69 16.66 -33.42
N LYS A 53 9.75 17.40 -32.30
CA LYS A 53 10.60 18.58 -32.13
C LYS A 53 11.69 18.39 -31.07
N ARG A 54 12.04 17.13 -30.75
CA ARG A 54 13.02 16.77 -29.73
C ARG A 54 14.44 16.55 -30.28
N ASN A 55 14.71 17.01 -31.50
CA ASN A 55 16.05 16.90 -32.11
C ASN A 55 17.06 17.68 -31.25
N GLY A 56 18.06 16.98 -30.71
CA GLY A 56 19.07 17.55 -29.81
C GLY A 56 18.63 17.67 -28.34
N PHE A 57 17.40 17.27 -27.99
CA PHE A 57 16.97 17.15 -26.61
C PHE A 57 17.52 15.84 -26.02
N ILE A 58 18.20 15.92 -24.88
CA ILE A 58 18.82 14.76 -24.22
C ILE A 58 18.43 14.81 -22.74
N PRO A 59 17.41 14.06 -22.31
CA PRO A 59 17.02 14.02 -20.90
C PRO A 59 18.03 13.18 -20.11
N ARG A 60 18.62 13.77 -19.07
CA ARG A 60 19.60 13.08 -18.19
C ARG A 60 19.08 12.92 -16.76
N ARG A 61 18.26 13.87 -16.30
CA ARG A 61 17.68 13.88 -14.95
C ARG A 61 16.21 13.46 -15.03
N VAL A 62 15.68 12.92 -13.94
CA VAL A 62 14.25 12.59 -13.76
C VAL A 62 13.36 13.82 -14.04
N GLU A 63 13.81 15.01 -13.64
CA GLU A 63 13.11 16.28 -13.89
C GLU A 63 12.99 16.66 -15.37
N ASP A 64 13.89 16.16 -16.25
CA ASP A 64 13.88 16.49 -17.67
C ASP A 64 12.75 15.78 -18.42
N PHE A 65 12.08 14.79 -17.80
CA PHE A 65 10.95 14.07 -18.39
C PHE A 65 9.60 14.76 -18.13
N GLY A 66 9.55 15.74 -17.21
CA GLY A 66 8.36 16.55 -16.96
C GLY A 66 7.11 15.73 -16.60
N ASP A 67 7.26 14.72 -15.74
CA ASP A 67 6.22 13.75 -15.34
C ASP A 67 5.73 12.82 -16.48
N GLY A 68 6.47 12.80 -17.60
CA GLY A 68 6.20 11.93 -18.75
C GLY A 68 7.00 10.63 -18.76
N GLY A 69 6.85 9.90 -19.87
CA GLY A 69 7.59 8.68 -20.15
C GLY A 69 8.91 8.90 -20.91
N ALA A 70 9.60 7.81 -21.22
CA ALA A 70 10.79 7.83 -22.05
C ALA A 70 10.44 8.16 -23.52
N PHE A 71 11.34 8.86 -24.22
CA PHE A 71 11.15 9.27 -25.61
C PHE A 71 11.82 8.26 -26.55
N PRO A 72 11.04 7.46 -27.32
CA PRO A 72 11.62 6.44 -28.20
C PRO A 72 12.44 7.03 -29.35
N GLU A 73 12.20 8.29 -29.74
CA GLU A 73 12.96 8.99 -30.78
C GLU A 73 14.40 9.35 -30.38
N ILE A 74 14.72 9.32 -29.08
CA ILE A 74 16.05 9.63 -28.56
C ILE A 74 16.76 8.32 -28.24
N HIS A 75 17.73 7.94 -29.07
CA HIS A 75 18.47 6.66 -28.97
C HIS A 75 19.50 6.67 -27.83
N ILE A 76 19.05 6.92 -26.61
CA ILE A 76 19.83 6.92 -25.38
C ILE A 76 19.01 6.18 -24.31
N ALA A 77 19.68 5.47 -23.42
CA ALA A 77 19.03 4.84 -22.27
C ALA A 77 18.44 5.91 -21.35
N GLN A 78 17.11 5.89 -21.22
CA GLN A 78 16.33 6.88 -20.48
C GLN A 78 15.66 6.23 -19.28
N TYR A 79 15.61 6.95 -18.16
CA TYR A 79 15.15 6.43 -16.87
C TYR A 79 14.23 7.46 -16.15
N PRO A 80 12.97 7.67 -16.60
CA PRO A 80 12.11 8.74 -16.09
C PRO A 80 11.84 8.73 -14.58
N LEU A 81 11.68 7.56 -13.96
CA LEU A 81 11.52 7.40 -12.50
C LEU A 81 12.56 6.43 -11.95
N ASP A 82 13.78 6.48 -12.50
CA ASP A 82 14.84 5.49 -12.25
C ASP A 82 14.45 4.02 -12.54
N MET A 83 13.28 3.79 -13.15
CA MET A 83 12.82 2.48 -13.60
C MET A 83 13.80 1.85 -14.59
N GLY A 84 14.04 0.55 -14.50
CA GLY A 84 14.96 -0.16 -15.41
C GLY A 84 16.45 0.03 -15.09
N ARG A 85 16.81 0.80 -14.06
CA ARG A 85 18.17 0.78 -13.50
C ARG A 85 18.35 -0.42 -12.58
N ALA A 86 19.53 -1.04 -12.58
CA ALA A 86 19.89 -2.12 -11.65
C ALA A 86 20.16 -1.64 -10.20
N LYS A 87 19.71 -0.44 -9.82
CA LYS A 87 20.01 0.16 -8.52
C LYS A 87 19.04 -0.40 -7.49
N GLY A 88 19.48 -1.35 -6.66
CA GLY A 88 18.71 -1.92 -5.55
C GLY A 88 18.20 -3.35 -5.76
N ALA A 89 18.05 -3.78 -7.01
CA ALA A 89 17.79 -5.18 -7.35
C ALA A 89 19.10 -5.99 -7.35
N LYS A 90 19.71 -6.17 -6.17
CA LYS A 90 20.65 -7.29 -6.02
C LYS A 90 19.84 -8.57 -6.23
N PRO A 91 20.26 -9.50 -7.10
CA PRO A 91 19.60 -10.79 -7.18
C PRO A 91 19.61 -11.42 -5.77
N GLY A 92 18.43 -11.53 -5.15
CA GLY A 92 18.27 -12.01 -3.77
C GLY A 92 17.87 -10.97 -2.71
N SER A 93 17.33 -9.80 -3.05
CA SER A 93 16.75 -8.91 -2.03
C SER A 93 15.50 -9.53 -1.39
N THR A 94 15.50 -9.71 -0.07
CA THR A 94 14.36 -10.20 0.75
C THR A 94 13.25 -9.15 0.95
N ILE A 95 13.08 -8.24 -0.01
CA ILE A 95 12.12 -7.13 0.08
C ILE A 95 10.94 -7.43 -0.83
N LEU A 96 9.72 -7.41 -0.27
CA LEU A 96 8.50 -7.54 -1.05
C LEU A 96 8.23 -6.27 -1.85
N PRO A 97 7.81 -6.37 -3.12
CA PRO A 97 7.42 -5.20 -3.90
C PRO A 97 6.17 -4.55 -3.30
N VAL A 98 6.15 -3.22 -3.29
CA VAL A 98 4.97 -2.46 -2.88
C VAL A 98 3.96 -2.50 -4.02
N THR A 99 2.79 -3.11 -3.77
CA THR A 99 1.70 -3.21 -4.74
C THR A 99 0.61 -2.18 -4.45
N VAL A 100 -0.17 -1.84 -5.47
CA VAL A 100 -1.31 -0.91 -5.38
C VAL A 100 -2.59 -1.61 -5.85
N ASP A 101 -3.72 -1.23 -5.26
CA ASP A 101 -5.04 -1.68 -5.69
C ASP A 101 -5.54 -0.88 -6.92
N ALA A 102 -6.68 -1.28 -7.48
CA ALA A 102 -7.29 -0.61 -8.63
C ALA A 102 -7.70 0.85 -8.36
N HIS A 103 -7.83 1.23 -7.08
CA HIS A 103 -8.16 2.59 -6.66
C HIS A 103 -6.90 3.43 -6.36
N GLY A 104 -5.71 2.86 -6.52
CA GLY A 104 -4.43 3.52 -6.24
C GLY A 104 -4.03 3.53 -4.76
N ASN A 105 -4.72 2.80 -3.89
CA ASN A 105 -4.29 2.62 -2.50
C ASN A 105 -3.18 1.58 -2.42
N LEU A 106 -2.28 1.75 -1.46
CA LEU A 106 -1.22 0.79 -1.18
C LEU A 106 -1.83 -0.52 -0.64
N ALA A 107 -1.50 -1.65 -1.27
CA ALA A 107 -2.02 -2.97 -0.92
C ALA A 107 -1.16 -3.64 0.16
N TYR A 108 -1.36 -3.21 1.41
CA TYR A 108 -0.69 -3.81 2.58
C TYR A 108 -1.08 -5.27 2.85
N ASP A 109 -2.20 -5.71 2.27
CA ASP A 109 -2.72 -7.07 2.33
C ASP A 109 -1.73 -8.12 1.78
N ALA A 110 -0.82 -7.72 0.87
CA ALA A 110 0.23 -8.59 0.34
C ALA A 110 1.13 -9.20 1.43
N ILE A 111 1.28 -8.53 2.57
CA ILE A 111 2.05 -9.04 3.71
C ILE A 111 1.32 -10.20 4.39
N VAL A 112 -0.01 -10.09 4.53
CA VAL A 112 -0.83 -11.13 5.16
C VAL A 112 -0.96 -12.34 4.23
N LYS A 113 -1.13 -12.09 2.92
CA LYS A 113 -1.29 -13.12 1.89
C LYS A 113 0.01 -13.82 1.47
N GLN A 114 1.18 -13.41 1.96
CA GLN A 114 2.48 -13.87 1.47
C GLN A 114 2.65 -15.41 1.47
N ASN A 115 2.09 -16.11 2.45
CA ASN A 115 2.22 -17.56 2.61
C ASN A 115 0.90 -18.32 2.36
N GLU A 116 -0.09 -17.64 1.78
CA GLU A 116 -1.41 -18.22 1.54
C GLU A 116 -1.60 -18.55 0.06
N ASN A 117 -2.56 -19.42 -0.24
CA ASN A 117 -2.94 -19.70 -1.63
C ASN A 117 -3.58 -18.43 -2.22
N ALA A 118 -3.23 -18.07 -3.46
CA ALA A 118 -3.83 -16.95 -4.17
C ALA A 118 -5.38 -17.04 -4.26
N LYS A 119 -5.94 -18.25 -4.19
CA LYS A 119 -7.40 -18.48 -4.17
C LYS A 119 -8.05 -18.22 -2.80
N LYS A 120 -7.28 -18.12 -1.71
CA LYS A 120 -7.83 -17.92 -0.37
C LYS A 120 -8.23 -16.46 -0.17
N ILE A 121 -9.47 -16.24 0.21
CA ILE A 121 -9.99 -14.92 0.54
C ILE A 121 -9.55 -14.56 1.96
N VAL A 122 -8.91 -13.39 2.10
CA VAL A 122 -8.46 -12.83 3.38
C VAL A 122 -9.06 -11.45 3.52
N TYR A 123 -9.72 -11.22 4.65
CA TYR A 123 -10.24 -9.92 5.04
C TYR A 123 -9.22 -9.24 5.95
N SER A 124 -8.59 -8.19 5.44
CA SER A 124 -7.52 -7.46 6.13
C SER A 124 -7.79 -5.95 6.22
N GLN A 125 -8.81 -5.46 5.53
CA GLN A 125 -9.13 -4.04 5.50
C GLN A 125 -10.12 -3.69 6.61
N HIS A 126 -10.02 -2.46 7.12
CA HIS A 126 -11.03 -1.94 8.05
C HIS A 126 -12.44 -1.92 7.44
N LYS A 127 -12.54 -1.79 6.11
CA LYS A 127 -13.81 -1.88 5.38
C LYS A 127 -14.54 -3.20 5.62
N ASP A 128 -13.79 -4.28 5.85
CA ASP A 128 -14.33 -5.62 6.07
C ASP A 128 -14.93 -5.78 7.48
N LEU A 129 -14.53 -4.93 8.43
CA LEU A 129 -15.07 -4.90 9.80
C LEU A 129 -16.37 -4.10 9.90
N ILE A 130 -16.62 -3.21 8.94
CA ILE A 130 -17.80 -2.36 8.97
C ILE A 130 -19.01 -3.21 8.56
N PRO A 131 -20.06 -3.29 9.39
CA PRO A 131 -21.25 -4.06 9.02
C PRO A 131 -21.88 -3.46 7.77
N LYS A 132 -22.14 -4.32 6.78
CA LYS A 132 -22.96 -3.95 5.63
C LYS A 132 -24.39 -3.78 6.14
N ILE A 133 -24.82 -2.53 6.29
CA ILE A 133 -26.21 -2.22 6.61
C ILE A 133 -27.00 -2.66 5.38
N LEU A 134 -27.83 -3.70 5.53
CA LEU A 134 -28.75 -4.18 4.52
C LEU A 134 -29.63 -3.00 4.09
N ARG A 135 -29.29 -2.39 2.97
CA ARG A 135 -30.12 -1.37 2.34
C ARG A 135 -31.13 -2.15 1.51
N ASN A 136 -32.24 -2.52 2.17
CA ASN A 136 -33.50 -3.09 1.69
C ASN A 136 -33.43 -4.08 0.50
N GLU A 137 -34.07 -5.24 0.70
CA GLU A 137 -34.27 -6.42 -0.17
C GLU A 137 -34.82 -6.19 -1.61
N GLU A 138 -34.41 -5.13 -2.32
CA GLU A 138 -34.96 -4.76 -3.64
C GLU A 138 -33.87 -4.51 -4.71
N ASP A 139 -32.60 -4.84 -4.45
CA ASP A 139 -31.54 -4.88 -5.47
C ASP A 139 -31.30 -6.35 -5.88
N GLY A 140 -32.33 -6.92 -6.52
CA GLY A 140 -32.42 -8.31 -6.95
C GLY A 140 -31.49 -8.66 -8.10
N GLY A 141 -30.23 -9.00 -7.77
CA GLY A 141 -29.26 -9.52 -8.73
C GLY A 141 -28.67 -10.90 -8.43
N ASP A 142 -28.84 -11.45 -7.22
CA ASP A 142 -28.03 -12.59 -6.75
C ASP A 142 -28.82 -13.91 -6.71
N GLU A 143 -30.07 -13.89 -6.24
CA GLU A 143 -30.79 -15.12 -5.88
C GLU A 143 -31.08 -16.05 -7.08
N GLY A 144 -31.24 -15.51 -8.30
CA GLY A 144 -31.56 -16.30 -9.49
C GLY A 144 -30.34 -16.93 -10.19
N GLU A 145 -29.18 -16.27 -10.12
CA GLU A 145 -27.93 -16.78 -10.70
C GLU A 145 -27.28 -17.81 -9.78
N GLU A 146 -27.43 -17.64 -8.46
CA GLU A 146 -26.99 -18.59 -7.44
C GLU A 146 -27.60 -19.99 -7.61
N GLU A 147 -28.88 -20.11 -7.98
CA GLU A 147 -29.54 -21.42 -8.11
C GLU A 147 -29.00 -22.27 -9.26
N GLU A 148 -28.73 -21.66 -10.42
CA GLU A 148 -28.16 -22.38 -11.57
C GLU A 148 -26.67 -22.70 -11.38
N GLU A 149 -25.91 -21.82 -10.73
CA GLU A 149 -24.51 -22.09 -10.38
C GLU A 149 -24.38 -23.18 -9.31
N MET A 150 -25.26 -23.19 -8.30
CA MET A 150 -25.32 -24.26 -7.30
C MET A 150 -25.60 -25.63 -7.94
N GLN A 151 -26.52 -25.70 -8.91
CA GLN A 151 -26.84 -26.96 -9.59
C GLN A 151 -25.64 -27.49 -10.40
N LYS A 152 -24.91 -26.59 -11.08
CA LYS A 152 -23.68 -26.95 -11.81
C LYS A 152 -22.59 -27.44 -10.85
N GLU A 153 -22.40 -26.78 -9.71
CA GLU A 153 -21.40 -27.19 -8.71
C GLU A 153 -21.73 -28.57 -8.11
N ILE A 154 -23.01 -28.88 -7.90
CA ILE A 154 -23.48 -30.21 -7.48
C ILE A 154 -23.16 -31.28 -8.54
N GLU A 155 -23.43 -31.01 -9.82
CA GLU A 155 -23.12 -31.94 -10.90
C GLU A 155 -21.61 -32.18 -11.06
N GLU A 156 -20.80 -31.12 -10.99
CA GLU A 156 -19.34 -31.21 -11.08
C GLU A 156 -18.75 -32.03 -9.92
N THR A 157 -19.18 -31.76 -8.69
CA THR A 157 -18.71 -32.51 -7.51
C THR A 157 -19.14 -33.99 -7.52
N MET A 158 -20.29 -34.32 -8.12
CA MET A 158 -20.74 -35.72 -8.28
C MET A 158 -19.97 -36.50 -9.36
N LEU A 159 -19.51 -35.82 -10.42
CA LEU A 159 -18.76 -36.43 -11.53
C LEU A 159 -17.29 -36.70 -11.18
N GLU A 160 -16.72 -35.98 -10.20
CA GLU A 160 -15.32 -36.13 -9.78
C GLU A 160 -15.11 -37.33 -8.82
N THR A 161 -16.17 -37.87 -8.21
CA THR A 161 -16.16 -39.10 -7.38
C THR A 161 -16.42 -40.38 -8.18
#